data_AF-A0A2G8L8Q5-F1
#
_entry.id   AF-A0A2G8L8Q5-F1
#
_cell.length_a   1.000
_cell.length_b   1.000
_cell.length_c   1.000
_cell.angle_alpha   90.00
_cell.angle_beta   90.00
_cell.angle_gamma   90.00
#
_symmetry.space_group_name_H-M   'P 1'
#
loop_
_entity.id
_entity.type
_entity.pdbx_description
1 polymer ?
#
loop_
_entity_poly.entity_id
_entity_poly.type
_entity_poly.pdbx_seq_one_letter_code
_entity_poly.pdbx_strand_id
1 'polypeptide(L)'
;MAAVLAATLDSTIRKEIRHSFGDTTFWSDSMIVLSYIRNENRRYKTFVANRVAKILSVSSCKQWRHVPTNVNPADGGSRGTHELEMWLKGPDFLPKKEAFWPASKFDADDDEQLAHDLEIKRSVIVQQVGVKQRNTGYDSLISAMKGKFSSWKKWTRVLGWVLRFVKSLKSKVKHQPAVNGNLLVSEITESETMILSCEQKQSFPDWQSDKRLNSLRPVLLGQLLRVGGRLDNTCIDYDAKHPIILAGNGEITRMLIWHYHLKVGHSGWSTTLNALRERFWILAGRSAVKAMLRNCVT
;
A
#
# COMPACT_ATOMS: atom_id res chain seq x y z
N MET A 1 -13.85 -1.39 22.00
CA MET A 1 -13.41 -0.31 22.92
C MET A 1 -13.55 -0.76 24.38
N ALA A 2 -14.71 -1.30 24.77
CA ALA A 2 -14.96 -1.86 26.10
C ALA A 2 -13.90 -2.87 26.59
N ALA A 3 -13.46 -3.81 25.73
CA ALA A 3 -12.43 -4.79 26.11
C ALA A 3 -11.09 -4.14 26.54
N VAL A 4 -10.67 -3.07 25.88
CA VAL A 4 -9.45 -2.33 26.28
C VAL A 4 -9.65 -1.72 27.66
N LEU A 5 -10.81 -1.10 27.89
CA LEU A 5 -11.15 -0.49 29.19
C LEU A 5 -11.16 -1.53 30.31
N ALA A 6 -11.80 -2.68 30.09
CA ALA A 6 -11.84 -3.78 31.06
C ALA A 6 -10.43 -4.27 31.44
N ALA A 7 -9.57 -4.50 30.44
CA ALA A 7 -8.19 -4.95 30.66
C ALA A 7 -7.35 -3.88 31.40
N THR A 8 -7.51 -2.60 31.04
CA THR A 8 -6.80 -1.51 31.73
C THR A 8 -7.31 -1.28 33.15
N LEU A 9 -8.60 -1.47 33.38
CA LEU A 9 -9.22 -1.32 34.69
C LEU A 9 -8.72 -2.42 35.63
N ASP A 10 -8.72 -3.69 35.20
CA ASP A 10 -8.15 -4.80 35.98
C ASP A 10 -6.69 -4.54 36.35
N SER A 11 -5.88 -4.12 35.38
CA SER A 11 -4.47 -3.77 35.61
C SER A 11 -4.30 -2.63 36.62
N THR A 12 -5.18 -1.63 36.59
CA THR A 12 -5.15 -0.50 37.53
C THR A 12 -5.58 -0.94 38.93
N ILE A 13 -6.68 -1.68 39.03
CA ILE A 13 -7.21 -2.22 40.31
C ILE A 13 -6.15 -3.08 41.00
N ARG A 14 -5.51 -3.99 40.26
CA ARG A 14 -4.44 -4.86 40.79
C ARG A 14 -3.22 -4.09 41.27
N LYS A 15 -2.90 -2.96 40.63
CA LYS A 15 -1.77 -2.12 40.99
C LYS A 15 -2.03 -1.32 42.27
N GLU A 16 -3.25 -0.79 42.42
CA GLU A 16 -3.58 0.15 43.49
C GLU A 16 -4.13 -0.53 44.76
N ILE A 17 -4.75 -1.72 44.63
CA ILE A 17 -5.31 -2.44 45.78
C ILE A 17 -4.25 -3.30 46.47
N ARG A 18 -4.19 -3.21 47.81
CA ARG A 18 -3.21 -3.93 48.66
C ARG A 18 -3.48 -5.43 48.86
N HIS A 19 -4.53 -5.97 48.25
CA HIS A 19 -4.92 -7.37 48.35
C HIS A 19 -4.47 -8.14 47.11
N SER A 20 -4.00 -9.38 47.30
CA SER A 20 -3.72 -10.28 46.18
C SER A 20 -5.01 -10.85 45.63
N PHE A 21 -5.28 -10.58 44.36
CA PHE A 21 -6.35 -11.25 43.61
C PHE A 21 -5.83 -12.56 43.02
N GLY A 22 -6.69 -13.58 42.97
CA GLY A 22 -6.46 -14.79 42.17
C GLY A 22 -6.53 -14.48 40.67
N ASP A 23 -7.02 -15.41 39.85
CA ASP A 23 -7.12 -15.20 38.40
C ASP A 23 -8.26 -14.25 38.01
N THR A 24 -8.03 -13.39 37.00
CA THR A 24 -9.10 -12.57 36.39
C THR A 24 -9.64 -13.28 35.15
N THR A 25 -10.97 -13.34 35.04
CA THR A 25 -11.67 -13.74 33.81
C THR A 25 -12.44 -12.55 33.25
N PHE A 26 -12.27 -12.27 31.96
CA PHE A 26 -12.98 -11.23 31.21
C PHE A 26 -14.10 -11.84 30.38
N TRP A 27 -15.27 -11.21 30.39
CA TRP A 27 -16.44 -11.66 29.65
C TRP A 27 -16.82 -10.63 28.58
N SER A 28 -17.05 -11.10 27.35
CA SER A 28 -17.48 -10.28 26.22
C SER A 28 -18.57 -11.02 25.44
N ASP A 29 -19.61 -10.32 25.02
CA ASP A 29 -20.64 -10.83 24.11
C ASP A 29 -20.24 -10.71 22.64
N SER A 30 -19.25 -9.86 22.34
CA SER A 30 -18.73 -9.71 20.99
C SER A 30 -17.80 -10.86 20.61
N MET A 31 -18.33 -11.81 19.82
CA MET A 31 -17.53 -12.91 19.25
C MET A 31 -16.36 -12.40 18.42
N ILE A 32 -16.57 -11.37 17.58
CA ILE A 32 -15.50 -10.78 16.75
C ILE A 32 -14.32 -10.29 17.59
N VAL A 33 -14.58 -9.61 18.72
CA VAL A 33 -13.53 -9.13 19.62
C VAL A 33 -12.75 -10.30 20.22
N LEU A 34 -13.43 -11.36 20.63
CA LEU A 34 -12.80 -12.56 21.18
C LEU A 34 -11.94 -13.27 20.13
N SER A 35 -12.42 -13.38 18.89
CA SER A 35 -11.68 -13.95 17.77
C SER A 35 -10.43 -13.11 17.45
N TYR A 36 -10.50 -11.78 17.51
CA TYR A 36 -9.32 -10.91 17.36
C TYR A 36 -8.28 -11.11 18.47
N ILE A 37 -8.70 -11.30 19.72
CA ILE A 37 -7.80 -11.47 20.88
C ILE A 37 -7.10 -12.84 20.83
N ARG A 38 -7.78 -13.89 20.37
CA ARG A 38 -7.23 -15.25 20.32
C ARG A 38 -6.36 -15.53 19.10
N ASN A 39 -6.61 -14.84 17.98
CA ASN A 39 -5.92 -15.15 16.75
C ASN A 39 -4.59 -14.41 16.63
N GLU A 40 -3.51 -15.16 16.82
CA GLU A 40 -2.11 -14.69 16.76
C GLU A 40 -1.53 -14.67 15.33
N ASN A 41 -2.17 -15.36 14.39
CA ASN A 41 -1.64 -15.59 13.04
C ASN A 41 -2.04 -14.51 12.02
N ARG A 42 -3.06 -13.69 12.34
CA ARG A 42 -3.64 -12.72 11.41
C ARG A 42 -3.09 -11.32 11.63
N ARG A 43 -2.78 -10.63 10.52
CA ARG A 43 -2.35 -9.22 10.55
C ARG A 43 -3.57 -8.32 10.46
N TYR A 44 -3.89 -7.59 11.54
CA TYR A 44 -4.98 -6.62 11.52
C TYR A 44 -4.54 -5.23 11.01
N LYS A 45 -5.50 -4.42 10.56
CA LYS A 45 -5.32 -2.98 10.34
C LYS A 45 -4.95 -2.28 11.66
N THR A 46 -4.30 -1.13 11.55
CA THR A 46 -3.67 -0.42 12.69
C THR A 46 -4.62 -0.17 13.86
N PHE A 47 -5.89 0.13 13.58
CA PHE A 47 -6.89 0.41 14.62
C PHE A 47 -7.16 -0.80 15.52
N VAL A 48 -7.39 -1.97 14.92
CA VAL A 48 -7.63 -3.23 15.65
C VAL A 48 -6.32 -3.75 16.25
N ALA A 49 -5.23 -3.74 15.48
CA ALA A 49 -3.92 -4.20 15.92
C ALA A 49 -3.46 -3.50 17.21
N ASN A 50 -3.56 -2.17 17.28
CA ASN A 50 -3.17 -1.41 18.48
C ASN A 50 -4.02 -1.76 19.70
N ARG A 51 -5.30 -2.07 19.52
CA ARG A 51 -6.22 -2.42 20.62
C ARG A 51 -5.99 -3.83 21.13
N VAL A 52 -5.84 -4.79 20.22
CA VAL A 52 -5.48 -6.18 20.56
C VAL A 52 -4.14 -6.19 21.29
N ALA A 53 -3.14 -5.47 20.78
CA ALA A 53 -1.84 -5.34 21.45
C ALA A 53 -1.96 -4.74 22.86
N LYS A 54 -2.80 -3.71 23.04
CA LYS A 54 -3.03 -3.13 24.37
C LYS A 54 -3.70 -4.12 25.33
N ILE A 55 -4.71 -4.87 24.86
CA ILE A 55 -5.38 -5.92 25.65
C ILE A 55 -4.39 -7.01 26.06
N LEU A 56 -3.63 -7.54 25.10
CA LEU A 56 -2.66 -8.62 25.33
C LEU A 56 -1.41 -8.16 26.11
N SER A 57 -1.14 -6.86 26.20
CA SER A 57 -0.05 -6.34 27.04
C SER A 57 -0.31 -6.46 28.55
N VAL A 58 -1.56 -6.62 28.95
CA VAL A 58 -1.98 -6.68 30.36
C VAL A 58 -2.91 -7.86 30.69
N SER A 59 -3.22 -8.71 29.70
CA SER A 59 -4.05 -9.91 29.87
C SER A 59 -3.63 -11.01 28.90
N SER A 60 -4.01 -12.25 29.18
CA SER A 60 -3.82 -13.41 28.29
C SER A 60 -5.09 -13.75 27.54
N CYS A 61 -4.98 -14.24 26.30
CA CYS A 61 -6.12 -14.68 25.50
C CYS A 61 -7.01 -15.73 26.20
N LYS A 62 -6.43 -16.56 27.07
CA LYS A 62 -7.14 -17.58 27.86
C LYS A 62 -8.07 -17.00 28.94
N GLN A 63 -7.82 -15.76 29.35
CA GLN A 63 -8.67 -15.07 30.33
C GLN A 63 -9.98 -14.56 29.73
N TRP A 64 -10.13 -14.59 28.40
CA TRP A 64 -11.28 -14.02 27.69
C TRP A 64 -12.30 -15.10 27.32
N ARG A 65 -13.55 -14.91 27.76
CA ARG A 65 -14.68 -15.81 27.53
C ARG A 65 -15.88 -15.09 26.90
N HIS A 66 -16.67 -15.88 26.18
CA HIS A 66 -17.93 -15.41 25.63
C HIS A 66 -19.05 -15.50 26.67
N VAL A 67 -19.77 -14.39 26.87
CA VAL A 67 -21.05 -14.39 27.59
C VAL A 67 -22.18 -14.30 26.57
N PRO A 68 -23.16 -15.23 26.57
CA PRO A 68 -24.31 -15.12 25.68
C PRO A 68 -25.09 -13.83 25.93
N THR A 69 -25.56 -13.19 24.85
CA THR A 69 -26.24 -11.88 24.90
C THR A 69 -27.41 -11.85 25.87
N ASN A 70 -28.19 -12.92 25.97
CA ASN A 70 -29.34 -13.02 26.86
C ASN A 70 -28.99 -13.06 28.36
N VAL A 71 -27.73 -13.32 28.71
CA VAL A 71 -27.24 -13.34 30.10
C VAL A 71 -26.08 -12.38 30.30
N ASN A 72 -25.91 -11.40 29.40
CA ASN A 72 -24.92 -10.34 29.50
C ASN A 72 -25.48 -9.17 30.33
N PRO A 73 -25.07 -8.98 31.59
CA PRO A 73 -25.56 -7.87 32.41
C PRO A 73 -25.22 -6.50 31.80
N ALA A 74 -24.14 -6.41 31.01
CA ALA A 74 -23.72 -5.15 30.38
C ALA A 74 -24.69 -4.63 29.33
N ASP A 75 -25.45 -5.52 28.67
CA ASP A 75 -26.44 -5.10 27.67
C ASP A 75 -27.58 -4.33 28.35
N GLY A 76 -28.11 -4.87 29.47
CA GLY A 76 -29.14 -4.21 30.26
C GLY A 76 -28.71 -2.85 30.81
N GLY A 77 -27.48 -2.73 31.31
CA GLY A 77 -26.93 -1.45 31.76
C GLY A 77 -26.74 -0.42 30.64
N SER A 78 -26.40 -0.87 29.42
CA SER A 78 -26.17 0.01 28.28
C SER A 78 -27.45 0.47 27.57
N ARG A 79 -28.52 -0.34 27.62
CA ARG A 79 -29.83 -0.06 26.99
C ARG A 79 -30.82 0.63 27.92
N GLY A 80 -30.53 0.62 29.22
CA GLY A 80 -31.46 1.03 30.28
C GLY A 80 -32.37 -0.13 30.68
N THR A 81 -32.30 -0.53 31.96
CA THR A 81 -33.10 -1.64 32.50
C THR A 81 -33.63 -1.32 33.89
N HIS A 82 -34.80 -1.87 34.22
CA HIS A 82 -35.35 -1.88 35.58
C HIS A 82 -34.92 -3.14 36.37
N GLU A 83 -34.35 -4.14 35.69
CA GLU A 83 -33.82 -5.36 36.29
C GLU A 83 -32.39 -5.14 36.79
N LEU A 84 -32.27 -4.48 37.95
CA LEU A 84 -30.99 -4.19 38.60
C LEU A 84 -30.33 -5.43 39.20
N GLU A 85 -31.09 -6.50 39.47
CA GLU A 85 -30.54 -7.70 40.11
C GLU A 85 -29.45 -8.36 39.26
N MET A 86 -29.69 -8.56 37.96
CA MET A 86 -28.69 -9.18 37.07
C MET A 86 -27.46 -8.28 36.91
N TRP A 87 -27.61 -6.96 36.91
CA TRP A 87 -26.50 -6.00 36.85
C TRP A 87 -25.62 -6.05 38.11
N LEU A 88 -26.25 -6.11 39.30
CA LEU A 88 -25.55 -6.07 40.58
C LEU A 88 -24.96 -7.43 41.00
N LYS A 89 -25.69 -8.52 40.76
CA LYS A 89 -25.28 -9.89 41.17
C LYS A 89 -24.48 -10.61 40.08
N GLY A 90 -24.64 -10.20 38.82
CA GLY A 90 -24.13 -10.95 37.67
C GLY A 90 -24.98 -12.19 37.37
N PRO A 91 -24.63 -12.94 36.31
CA PRO A 91 -25.37 -14.11 35.88
C PRO A 91 -25.17 -15.31 36.82
N ASP A 92 -26.20 -16.16 36.97
CA ASP A 92 -26.26 -17.28 37.92
C ASP A 92 -25.11 -18.29 37.82
N PHE A 93 -24.43 -18.37 36.66
CA PHE A 93 -23.30 -19.27 36.48
C PHE A 93 -22.01 -18.73 37.10
N LEU A 94 -21.87 -17.41 37.24
CA LEU A 94 -20.64 -16.75 37.67
C LEU A 94 -20.16 -17.20 39.07
N PRO A 95 -21.04 -17.35 40.10
CA PRO A 95 -20.62 -17.84 41.41
C PRO A 95 -20.37 -19.37 41.45
N LYS A 96 -20.74 -20.11 40.40
CA LYS A 96 -20.52 -21.56 40.33
C LYS A 96 -19.07 -21.86 39.93
N LYS A 97 -18.63 -23.11 40.12
CA LYS A 97 -17.31 -23.56 39.65
C LYS A 97 -17.23 -23.42 38.13
N GLU A 98 -16.02 -23.21 37.62
CA GLU A 98 -15.73 -23.03 36.19
C GLU A 98 -16.30 -24.14 35.29
N ALA A 99 -16.42 -25.37 35.79
CA ALA A 99 -17.05 -26.49 35.09
C ALA A 99 -18.54 -26.27 34.75
N PHE A 100 -19.22 -25.36 35.45
CA PHE A 100 -20.62 -24.98 35.22
C PHE A 100 -20.76 -23.69 34.42
N TRP A 101 -19.65 -23.07 34.02
CA TRP A 101 -19.68 -21.89 33.18
C TRP A 101 -20.03 -22.27 31.74
N PRO A 102 -20.66 -21.35 30.97
CA PRO A 102 -20.98 -21.62 29.58
C PRO A 102 -19.72 -21.99 28.80
N ALA A 103 -19.83 -23.05 27.99
CA ALA A 103 -18.75 -23.49 27.12
C ALA A 103 -18.37 -22.36 26.15
N SER A 104 -17.07 -22.09 26.04
CA SER A 104 -16.57 -21.23 24.97
C SER A 104 -16.75 -21.96 23.64
N LYS A 105 -17.67 -21.49 22.79
CA LYS A 105 -17.95 -22.05 21.46
C LYS A 105 -16.84 -21.75 20.44
N PHE A 106 -15.58 -21.91 20.82
CA PHE A 106 -14.43 -21.59 19.97
C PHE A 106 -13.63 -22.86 19.71
N ASP A 107 -14.21 -23.77 18.95
CA ASP A 107 -13.50 -24.91 18.39
C ASP A 107 -13.55 -24.82 16.86
N ALA A 108 -12.35 -24.69 16.28
CA ALA A 108 -11.94 -24.96 14.90
C ALA A 108 -12.53 -24.21 13.68
N ASP A 109 -13.75 -23.64 13.70
CA ASP A 109 -14.40 -23.16 12.44
C ASP A 109 -14.49 -21.63 12.24
N ASP A 110 -14.01 -20.81 13.19
CA ASP A 110 -14.17 -19.35 13.15
C ASP A 110 -13.19 -18.62 12.21
N ASP A 111 -12.22 -19.36 11.63
CA ASP A 111 -11.20 -18.79 10.75
C ASP A 111 -11.77 -18.34 9.40
N GLU A 112 -12.88 -18.94 8.93
CA GLU A 112 -13.50 -18.62 7.65
C GLU A 112 -14.31 -17.30 7.70
N GLN A 113 -15.07 -17.08 8.78
CA GLN A 113 -15.80 -15.81 9.00
C GLN A 113 -14.84 -14.63 9.17
N LEU A 114 -13.73 -14.82 9.89
CA LEU A 114 -12.75 -13.76 10.06
C LEU A 114 -12.00 -13.49 8.74
N ALA A 115 -11.80 -14.47 7.86
CA ALA A 115 -11.09 -14.29 6.59
C ALA A 115 -11.71 -13.24 5.65
N HIS A 116 -13.02 -13.02 5.75
CA HIS A 116 -13.73 -12.00 5.00
C HIS A 116 -13.84 -10.64 5.73
N ASP A 117 -13.36 -10.55 6.96
CA ASP A 117 -13.40 -9.31 7.74
C ASP A 117 -12.50 -8.23 7.11
N LEU A 118 -13.09 -7.05 6.89
CA LEU A 118 -12.41 -5.88 6.32
C LEU A 118 -11.24 -5.39 7.18
N GLU A 119 -11.20 -5.70 8.47
CA GLU A 119 -10.13 -5.31 9.38
C GLU A 119 -8.88 -6.21 9.31
N ILE A 120 -8.96 -7.35 8.61
CA ILE A 120 -7.78 -8.14 8.28
C ILE A 120 -7.03 -7.52 7.10
N LYS A 121 -5.72 -7.33 7.26
CA LYS A 121 -4.84 -7.04 6.14
C LYS A 121 -4.76 -8.31 5.30
N ARG A 122 -5.27 -8.25 4.06
CA ARG A 122 -5.05 -9.29 3.06
C ARG A 122 -3.55 -9.58 2.99
N SER A 123 -3.16 -10.80 3.36
CA SER A 123 -1.82 -11.30 3.09
C SER A 123 -1.73 -11.46 1.57
N VAL A 124 -1.22 -10.44 0.90
CA VAL A 124 -0.72 -10.63 -0.46
C VAL A 124 0.53 -11.48 -0.29
N ILE A 125 0.40 -12.79 -0.49
CA ILE A 125 1.55 -13.66 -0.69
C ILE A 125 2.15 -13.21 -2.02
N VAL A 126 3.10 -12.27 -1.94
CA VAL A 126 3.96 -11.94 -3.07
C VAL A 126 4.95 -13.09 -3.15
N GLN A 127 4.65 -14.11 -3.94
CA GLN A 127 5.69 -15.01 -4.41
C GLN A 127 6.62 -14.18 -5.30
N GLN A 128 7.69 -13.68 -4.70
CA GLN A 128 8.77 -13.08 -5.43
C GLN A 128 9.52 -14.22 -6.11
N VAL A 129 9.10 -14.59 -7.32
CA VAL A 129 10.01 -15.30 -8.23
C VAL A 129 11.12 -14.29 -8.52
N GLY A 130 12.22 -14.44 -7.79
CA GLY A 130 13.48 -13.78 -8.09
C GLY A 130 13.99 -14.28 -9.43
N VAL A 131 13.35 -13.87 -10.53
CA VAL A 131 14.09 -13.67 -11.76
C VAL A 131 15.06 -12.57 -11.38
N LYS A 132 16.31 -12.94 -11.07
CA LYS A 132 17.44 -12.02 -11.22
C LYS A 132 17.24 -11.46 -12.61
N GLN A 133 16.66 -10.26 -12.74
CA GLN A 133 16.68 -9.54 -13.99
C GLN A 133 18.17 -9.43 -14.27
N ARG A 134 18.69 -10.29 -15.14
CA ARG A 134 19.97 -10.07 -15.80
C ARG A 134 19.89 -8.61 -16.21
N ASN A 135 20.83 -7.78 -15.75
CA ASN A 135 21.05 -6.45 -16.31
C ASN A 135 20.86 -6.59 -17.81
N THR A 136 19.72 -6.12 -18.30
CA THR A 136 19.41 -6.38 -19.70
C THR A 136 20.43 -5.57 -20.47
N GLY A 137 21.01 -6.10 -21.56
CA GLY A 137 21.96 -5.32 -22.37
C GLY A 137 21.40 -3.93 -22.76
N TYR A 138 20.06 -3.79 -22.72
CA TYR A 138 19.34 -2.54 -22.88
C TYR A 138 19.56 -1.51 -21.77
N ASP A 139 19.66 -1.88 -20.49
CA ASP A 139 19.92 -0.91 -19.41
C ASP A 139 21.30 -0.24 -19.60
N SER A 140 22.31 -1.05 -19.97
CA SER A 140 23.65 -0.57 -20.33
C SER A 140 23.62 0.33 -21.58
N LEU A 141 22.88 -0.08 -22.61
CA LEU A 141 22.70 0.73 -23.82
C LEU A 141 22.03 2.08 -23.53
N ILE A 142 20.94 2.08 -22.77
CA ILE A 142 20.21 3.30 -22.38
C ILE A 142 21.14 4.22 -21.58
N SER A 143 21.90 3.66 -20.63
CA SER A 143 22.90 4.42 -19.87
C SER A 143 24.00 4.99 -20.77
N ALA A 144 24.46 4.26 -21.78
CA ALA A 144 25.47 4.72 -22.74
C ALA A 144 24.94 5.76 -23.75
N MET A 145 23.62 5.83 -23.93
CA MET A 145 22.93 6.83 -24.75
C MET A 145 22.53 8.07 -23.95
N LYS A 146 22.48 7.98 -22.61
CA LYS A 146 22.27 9.09 -21.69
C LYS A 146 23.32 10.19 -21.94
N GLY A 147 22.94 11.46 -21.90
CA GLY A 147 23.80 12.60 -22.23
C GLY A 147 24.01 12.89 -23.72
N LYS A 148 23.67 11.97 -24.63
CA LYS A 148 23.88 12.15 -26.09
C LYS A 148 22.70 12.79 -26.81
N PHE A 149 21.59 12.99 -26.12
CA PHE A 149 20.36 13.51 -26.72
C PHE A 149 19.83 14.70 -25.92
N SER A 150 19.50 15.77 -26.65
CA SER A 150 18.82 16.96 -26.11
C SER A 150 17.31 16.99 -26.41
N SER A 151 16.82 16.00 -27.18
CA SER A 151 15.42 15.93 -27.62
C SER A 151 14.80 14.60 -27.25
N TRP A 152 13.74 14.67 -26.42
CA TRP A 152 12.94 13.50 -26.01
C TRP A 152 12.47 12.69 -27.22
N LYS A 153 11.81 13.36 -28.18
CA LYS A 153 11.28 12.72 -29.40
C LYS A 153 12.38 12.07 -30.25
N LYS A 154 13.56 12.67 -30.33
CA LYS A 154 14.67 12.10 -31.10
C LYS A 154 15.19 10.84 -30.43
N TRP A 155 15.43 10.88 -29.12
CA TRP A 155 15.96 9.73 -28.39
C TRP A 155 15.00 8.54 -28.43
N THR A 156 13.71 8.76 -28.15
CA THR A 156 12.72 7.66 -28.14
C THR A 156 12.60 6.99 -29.51
N ARG A 157 12.66 7.77 -30.60
CA ARG A 157 12.68 7.22 -31.96
C ARG A 157 13.96 6.46 -32.30
N VAL A 158 15.13 7.00 -31.93
CA VAL A 158 16.41 6.32 -32.18
C VAL A 158 16.47 4.99 -31.41
N LEU A 159 16.07 4.99 -30.13
CA LEU A 159 15.99 3.74 -29.37
C LEU A 159 14.99 2.77 -29.99
N GLY A 160 13.83 3.24 -30.46
CA GLY A 160 12.85 2.39 -31.15
C GLY A 160 13.41 1.72 -32.40
N TRP A 161 14.19 2.43 -33.20
CA TRP A 161 14.88 1.83 -34.35
C TRP A 161 15.91 0.79 -33.94
N VAL A 162 16.69 1.05 -32.88
CA VAL A 162 17.66 0.08 -32.35
C VAL A 162 16.94 -1.18 -31.84
N LEU A 163 15.85 -1.03 -31.09
CA LEU A 163 15.05 -2.15 -30.59
C LEU A 163 14.42 -2.95 -31.72
N ARG A 164 13.87 -2.27 -32.73
CA ARG A 164 13.34 -2.92 -33.94
C ARG A 164 14.44 -3.70 -34.66
N PHE A 165 15.62 -3.12 -34.84
CA PHE A 165 16.74 -3.81 -35.47
C PHE A 165 17.10 -5.11 -34.72
N VAL A 166 17.22 -5.05 -33.39
CA VAL A 166 17.47 -6.22 -32.55
C VAL A 166 16.35 -7.26 -32.69
N LYS A 167 15.08 -6.83 -32.73
CA LYS A 167 13.93 -7.73 -32.96
C LYS A 167 14.00 -8.38 -34.34
N SER A 168 14.30 -7.63 -35.39
CA SER A 168 14.45 -8.16 -36.75
C SER A 168 15.56 -9.18 -36.87
N LEU A 169 16.70 -8.98 -36.20
CA LEU A 169 17.77 -9.99 -36.14
C LEU A 169 17.28 -11.29 -35.49
N LYS A 170 16.54 -11.19 -34.39
CA LYS A 170 15.97 -12.36 -33.69
C LYS A 170 14.88 -13.05 -34.51
N SER A 171 14.05 -12.30 -35.23
CA SER A 171 13.00 -12.84 -36.11
C SER A 171 13.57 -13.58 -37.32
N LYS A 172 14.71 -13.13 -37.87
CA LYS A 172 15.43 -13.88 -38.93
C LYS A 172 15.86 -15.27 -38.47
N VAL A 173 16.35 -15.41 -37.23
CA VAL A 173 16.71 -16.71 -36.65
C VAL A 173 15.48 -17.61 -36.48
N LYS A 174 14.29 -17.02 -36.28
CA LYS A 174 13.02 -17.74 -36.13
C LYS A 174 12.22 -17.88 -37.43
N HIS A 175 12.80 -17.57 -38.59
CA HIS A 175 12.12 -17.56 -39.89
C HIS A 175 10.80 -16.77 -39.93
N GLN A 176 10.70 -15.69 -39.14
CA GLN A 176 9.55 -14.79 -39.15
C GLN A 176 9.77 -13.61 -40.11
N PRO A 177 8.70 -13.10 -40.74
CA PRO A 177 8.80 -11.97 -41.66
C PRO A 177 9.31 -10.71 -40.95
N ALA A 178 10.16 -9.95 -41.64
CA ALA A 178 10.69 -8.70 -41.12
C ALA A 178 9.60 -7.60 -41.11
N VAL A 179 9.55 -6.83 -40.03
CA VAL A 179 8.69 -5.65 -39.94
C VAL A 179 9.37 -4.50 -40.69
N ASN A 180 8.77 -4.10 -41.81
CA ASN A 180 9.25 -3.03 -42.68
C ASN A 180 8.41 -1.75 -42.53
N GLY A 181 8.94 -0.61 -42.99
CA GLY A 181 8.25 0.68 -43.00
C GLY A 181 8.54 1.55 -41.78
N ASN A 182 7.71 2.56 -41.54
CA ASN A 182 7.91 3.52 -40.45
C ASN A 182 7.79 2.88 -39.06
N LEU A 183 8.40 3.51 -38.05
CA LEU A 183 8.31 3.09 -36.66
C LEU A 183 6.85 3.16 -36.17
N LEU A 184 6.35 2.09 -35.56
CA LEU A 184 4.99 2.05 -35.01
C LEU A 184 4.90 2.85 -33.72
N VAL A 185 3.70 3.33 -33.40
CA VAL A 185 3.44 4.04 -32.14
C VAL A 185 3.79 3.15 -30.94
N SER A 186 3.43 1.86 -30.99
CA SER A 186 3.73 0.90 -29.93
C SER A 186 5.24 0.74 -29.67
N GLU A 187 6.08 0.80 -30.71
CA GLU A 187 7.53 0.72 -30.56
C GLU A 187 8.13 2.01 -29.98
N ILE A 188 7.55 3.17 -30.30
CA ILE A 188 7.91 4.43 -29.65
C ILE A 188 7.52 4.37 -28.16
N THR A 189 6.30 3.91 -27.85
CA THR A 189 5.81 3.77 -26.48
C THR A 189 6.65 2.76 -25.67
N GLU A 190 7.06 1.65 -26.28
CA GLU A 190 7.98 0.69 -25.68
C GLU A 190 9.33 1.35 -25.37
N SER A 191 9.87 2.12 -26.30
CA SER A 191 11.13 2.85 -26.11
C SER A 191 11.04 3.89 -25.00
N GLU A 192 9.94 4.66 -24.95
CA GLU A 192 9.64 5.58 -23.85
C GLU A 192 9.61 4.85 -22.51
N THR A 193 8.89 3.73 -22.45
CA THR A 193 8.74 2.91 -21.25
C THR A 193 10.08 2.38 -20.75
N MET A 194 10.94 1.90 -21.65
CA MET A 194 12.26 1.39 -21.28
C MET A 194 13.17 2.49 -20.73
N ILE A 195 13.20 3.67 -21.37
CA ILE A 195 14.01 4.81 -20.91
C ILE A 195 13.56 5.24 -19.50
N LEU A 196 12.25 5.40 -19.30
CA LEU A 196 11.68 5.82 -18.02
C LEU A 196 11.89 4.76 -16.93
N SER A 197 11.73 3.48 -17.25
CA SER A 197 11.98 2.38 -16.31
C SER A 197 13.45 2.35 -15.87
N CYS A 198 14.39 2.58 -16.79
CA CYS A 198 15.81 2.67 -16.48
C CYS A 198 16.12 3.84 -15.52
N GLU A 199 15.55 5.03 -15.77
CA GLU A 199 15.71 6.18 -14.87
C GLU A 199 15.14 5.91 -13.48
N GLN A 200 14.00 5.24 -13.40
CA GLN A 200 13.36 4.88 -12.12
C GLN A 200 14.20 3.88 -11.34
N LYS A 201 14.76 2.86 -11.99
CA LYS A 201 15.69 1.90 -11.36
C LYS A 201 16.93 2.59 -10.80
N GLN A 202 17.47 3.58 -11.53
CA GLN A 202 18.62 4.37 -11.08
C GLN A 202 18.26 5.31 -9.92
N SER A 203 17.10 5.95 -10.00
CA SER A 203 16.67 6.98 -9.03
C SER A 203 16.05 6.42 -7.75
N PHE A 204 15.46 5.23 -7.85
CA PHE A 204 14.67 4.56 -6.81
C PHE A 204 14.98 3.04 -6.78
N PRO A 205 16.24 2.64 -6.52
CA PRO A 205 16.64 1.23 -6.55
C PRO A 205 15.89 0.38 -5.51
N ASP A 206 15.58 0.95 -4.35
CA ASP A 206 14.70 0.38 -3.34
C ASP A 206 13.50 1.31 -3.08
N TRP A 207 12.65 1.45 -4.10
CA TRP A 207 11.50 2.36 -4.05
C TRP A 207 10.50 2.00 -2.94
N GLN A 208 10.49 0.76 -2.45
CA GLN A 208 9.56 0.28 -1.42
C GLN A 208 9.91 0.84 -0.04
N SER A 209 11.21 1.04 0.22
CA SER A 209 11.71 1.64 1.47
C SER A 209 11.95 3.16 1.35
N ASP A 210 11.81 3.74 0.16
CA ASP A 210 12.10 5.15 -0.09
C ASP A 210 11.03 6.07 0.53
N LYS A 211 11.39 6.71 1.64
CA LYS A 211 10.53 7.64 2.38
C LYS A 211 10.02 8.81 1.54
N ARG A 212 10.73 9.20 0.47
CA ARG A 212 10.29 10.27 -0.45
C ARG A 212 9.00 9.90 -1.18
N LEU A 213 8.72 8.61 -1.32
CA LEU A 213 7.60 8.08 -2.09
C LEU A 213 6.39 7.70 -1.22
N ASN A 214 6.53 7.58 0.10
CA ASN A 214 5.47 7.10 1.00
C ASN A 214 4.13 7.81 0.84
N SER A 215 4.16 9.14 0.65
CA SER A 215 2.94 9.95 0.47
C SER A 215 2.21 9.68 -0.85
N LEU A 216 2.93 9.16 -1.85
CA LEU A 216 2.43 8.91 -3.21
C LEU A 216 1.85 7.51 -3.38
N ARG A 217 1.91 6.65 -2.34
CA ARG A 217 1.47 5.25 -2.38
C ARG A 217 1.90 4.57 -3.68
N PRO A 218 3.22 4.46 -3.95
CA PRO A 218 3.75 4.04 -5.23
C PRO A 218 3.28 2.62 -5.59
N VAL A 219 2.92 2.41 -6.85
CA VAL A 219 2.51 1.12 -7.41
C VAL A 219 3.30 0.85 -8.68
N LEU A 220 3.79 -0.38 -8.84
CA LEU A 220 4.41 -0.84 -10.07
C LEU A 220 3.33 -1.31 -11.04
N LEU A 221 3.11 -0.58 -12.14
CA LEU A 221 2.15 -0.93 -13.19
C LEU A 221 2.90 -1.14 -14.51
N GLY A 222 2.89 -2.38 -14.99
CA GLY A 222 3.75 -2.78 -16.11
C GLY A 222 5.23 -2.71 -15.71
N GLN A 223 6.00 -1.85 -16.38
CA GLN A 223 7.43 -1.65 -16.13
C GLN A 223 7.75 -0.32 -15.41
N LEU A 224 6.72 0.45 -15.05
CA LEU A 224 6.86 1.80 -14.54
C LEU A 224 6.28 1.95 -13.13
N LEU A 225 7.02 2.66 -12.30
CA LEU A 225 6.58 3.11 -11.00
C LEU A 225 5.65 4.31 -11.16
N ARG A 226 4.41 4.18 -10.67
CA ARG A 226 3.35 5.19 -10.81
C ARG A 226 2.77 5.53 -9.44
N VAL A 227 2.13 6.69 -9.37
CA VAL A 227 1.37 7.11 -8.19
C VAL A 227 0.11 6.23 -8.08
N GLY A 228 -0.08 5.61 -6.93
CA GLY A 228 -1.32 4.91 -6.58
C GLY A 228 -2.22 5.80 -5.72
N GLY A 229 -3.52 5.51 -5.62
CA GLY A 229 -4.36 6.27 -4.70
C GLY A 229 -5.86 6.24 -4.96
N ARG A 230 -6.53 7.34 -4.58
CA ARG A 230 -7.99 7.44 -4.48
C ARG A 230 -8.68 7.77 -5.81
N LEU A 231 -7.92 7.96 -6.89
CA LEU A 231 -8.46 8.33 -8.20
C LEU A 231 -8.89 7.13 -9.05
N ASP A 232 -8.73 5.90 -8.54
CA ASP A 232 -9.02 4.65 -9.24
C ASP A 232 -10.44 4.64 -9.84
N ASN A 233 -11.43 5.19 -9.13
CA ASN A 233 -12.84 5.21 -9.53
C ASN A 233 -13.24 6.46 -10.36
N THR A 234 -12.30 7.33 -10.72
CA THR A 234 -12.61 8.55 -11.52
C THR A 234 -12.59 8.29 -13.02
N CYS A 235 -13.41 9.02 -13.79
CA CYS A 235 -13.43 8.99 -15.25
C CYS A 235 -12.37 9.94 -15.84
N ILE A 236 -11.12 9.75 -15.45
CA ILE A 236 -9.96 10.51 -15.93
C ILE A 236 -9.05 9.57 -16.71
N ASP A 237 -8.29 10.11 -17.66
CA ASP A 237 -7.28 9.38 -18.43
C ASP A 237 -6.32 8.59 -17.52
N TYR A 238 -5.90 7.42 -17.99
CA TYR A 238 -5.08 6.49 -17.22
C TYR A 238 -3.74 7.10 -16.76
N ASP A 239 -3.06 7.85 -17.64
CA ASP A 239 -1.77 8.46 -17.30
C ASP A 239 -1.94 9.60 -16.28
N ALA A 240 -3.05 10.33 -16.33
CA ALA A 240 -3.37 11.38 -15.37
C ALA A 240 -3.87 10.81 -14.02
N LYS A 241 -4.53 9.65 -14.04
CA LYS A 241 -4.95 8.89 -12.85
C LYS A 241 -3.75 8.29 -12.11
N HIS A 242 -2.80 7.74 -12.88
CA HIS A 242 -1.61 7.06 -12.35
C HIS A 242 -0.32 7.66 -12.92
N PRO A 243 0.02 8.92 -12.60
CA PRO A 243 1.17 9.57 -13.19
C PRO A 243 2.48 8.86 -12.84
N ILE A 244 3.41 8.84 -13.80
CA ILE A 244 4.71 8.17 -13.70
C ILE A 244 5.63 8.95 -12.77
N ILE A 245 6.17 8.28 -11.74
CA ILE A 245 7.00 8.93 -10.73
C ILE A 245 8.41 9.16 -11.27
N LEU A 246 8.90 10.40 -11.19
CA LEU A 246 10.24 10.78 -11.63
C LEU A 246 10.98 11.60 -10.57
N ALA A 247 12.29 11.41 -10.47
CA ALA A 247 13.13 12.24 -9.62
C ALA A 247 13.36 13.62 -10.24
N GLY A 248 13.22 14.70 -9.47
CA GLY A 248 13.36 16.07 -9.97
C GLY A 248 14.76 16.46 -10.47
N ASN A 249 15.79 15.76 -10.00
CA ASN A 249 17.19 15.97 -10.39
C ASN A 249 17.65 15.04 -11.53
N GLY A 250 16.77 14.17 -12.05
CA GLY A 250 17.07 13.24 -13.13
C GLY A 250 17.37 13.94 -14.45
N GLU A 251 18.32 13.43 -15.22
CA GLU A 251 18.70 14.00 -16.52
C GLU A 251 17.55 13.85 -17.53
N ILE A 252 16.90 12.68 -17.54
CA ILE A 252 15.72 12.41 -18.36
C ILE A 252 14.59 13.35 -17.95
N THR A 253 14.41 13.58 -16.65
CA THR A 253 13.41 14.53 -16.13
C THR A 253 13.66 15.93 -16.66
N ARG A 254 14.91 16.41 -16.69
CA ARG A 254 15.25 17.74 -17.21
C ARG A 254 14.92 17.87 -18.70
N MET A 255 15.27 16.87 -19.50
CA MET A 255 14.94 16.83 -20.93
C MET A 255 13.42 16.76 -21.15
N LEU A 256 12.67 16.02 -20.32
CA LEU A 256 11.20 16.00 -20.36
C LEU A 256 10.62 17.37 -20.01
N ILE A 257 11.11 18.03 -18.96
CA ILE A 257 10.68 19.38 -18.59
C ILE A 257 10.88 20.33 -19.77
N TRP A 258 12.06 20.30 -20.39
CA TRP A 258 12.34 21.13 -21.58
C TRP A 258 11.42 20.79 -22.75
N HIS A 259 11.20 19.50 -23.00
CA HIS A 259 10.30 19.04 -24.05
C HIS A 259 8.87 19.58 -23.87
N TYR A 260 8.33 19.50 -22.65
CA TYR A 260 7.00 20.01 -22.35
C TYR A 260 6.94 21.54 -22.34
N HIS A 261 8.00 22.21 -21.91
CA HIS A 261 8.12 23.67 -21.99
C HIS A 261 8.01 24.18 -23.43
N LEU A 262 8.72 23.53 -24.37
CA LEU A 262 8.59 23.82 -25.80
C LEU A 262 7.20 23.46 -26.34
N LYS A 263 6.60 22.35 -25.89
CA LYS A 263 5.26 21.90 -26.30
C LYS A 263 4.17 22.93 -25.93
N VAL A 264 4.31 23.60 -24.79
CA VAL A 264 3.38 24.65 -24.34
C VAL A 264 3.79 26.05 -24.82
N GLY A 265 4.68 26.15 -25.81
CA GLY A 265 5.06 27.41 -26.44
C GLY A 265 5.77 28.39 -25.51
N HIS A 266 6.76 27.92 -24.73
CA HIS A 266 7.53 28.75 -23.80
C HIS A 266 6.72 29.38 -22.65
N SER A 267 5.52 28.87 -22.38
CA SER A 267 4.72 29.30 -21.24
C SER A 267 5.47 29.13 -19.91
N GLY A 268 5.05 29.91 -18.90
CA GLY A 268 5.66 29.89 -17.58
C GLY A 268 5.58 28.54 -16.84
N TRP A 269 6.30 28.44 -15.73
CA TRP A 269 6.50 27.20 -14.98
C TRP A 269 5.20 26.48 -14.56
N SER A 270 4.13 27.23 -14.28
CA SER A 270 2.85 26.66 -13.86
C SER A 270 2.19 25.87 -15.00
N THR A 271 2.17 26.45 -16.20
CA THR A 271 1.62 25.81 -17.41
C THR A 271 2.43 24.58 -17.78
N THR A 272 3.76 24.69 -17.79
CA THR A 272 4.64 23.54 -18.05
C THR A 272 4.44 22.42 -17.02
N LEU A 273 4.35 22.76 -15.74
CA LEU A 273 4.14 21.77 -14.68
C LEU A 273 2.77 21.07 -14.81
N ASN A 274 1.72 21.80 -15.16
CA ASN A 274 0.39 21.23 -15.37
C ASN A 274 0.37 20.26 -16.56
N ALA A 275 0.98 20.64 -17.69
CA ALA A 275 1.10 19.76 -18.83
C ALA A 275 1.93 18.50 -18.52
N LEU A 276 2.97 18.60 -17.69
CA LEU A 276 3.71 17.44 -17.21
C LEU A 276 2.84 16.53 -16.32
N ARG A 277 1.99 17.10 -15.46
CA ARG A 277 1.15 16.35 -14.50
C ARG A 277 0.07 15.50 -15.15
N GLU A 278 -0.26 15.74 -16.41
CA GLU A 278 -1.11 14.86 -17.20
C GLU A 278 -0.53 13.44 -17.33
N ARG A 279 0.80 13.28 -17.19
CA ARG A 279 1.46 11.96 -17.34
C ARG A 279 2.54 11.66 -16.30
N PHE A 280 3.09 12.66 -15.64
CA PHE A 280 4.27 12.53 -14.77
C PHE A 280 4.08 13.19 -13.42
N TRP A 281 4.54 12.50 -12.37
CA TRP A 281 4.67 13.04 -11.03
C TRP A 281 6.15 13.24 -10.70
N ILE A 282 6.63 14.47 -10.90
CA ILE A 282 8.02 14.83 -10.61
C ILE A 282 8.18 15.22 -9.13
N LEU A 283 9.06 14.52 -8.41
CA LEU A 283 9.41 14.89 -7.04
C LEU A 283 10.00 16.30 -6.99
N ALA A 284 9.48 17.14 -6.08
CA ALA A 284 9.80 18.57 -6.03
C ALA A 284 9.60 19.27 -7.40
N GLY A 285 8.60 18.85 -8.18
CA GLY A 285 8.40 19.28 -9.57
C GLY A 285 8.33 20.80 -9.78
N ARG A 286 7.73 21.56 -8.86
CA ARG A 286 7.73 23.04 -8.92
C ARG A 286 9.15 23.61 -8.96
N SER A 287 10.02 23.13 -8.08
CA SER A 287 11.41 23.58 -8.01
C SER A 287 12.21 23.13 -9.23
N ALA A 288 12.03 21.88 -9.67
CA ALA A 288 12.70 21.34 -10.85
C ALA A 288 12.35 22.11 -12.13
N VAL A 289 11.05 22.38 -12.35
CA VAL A 289 10.59 23.15 -13.52
C VAL A 289 11.11 24.59 -13.47
N LYS A 290 10.99 25.28 -12.33
CA LYS A 290 11.53 26.64 -12.17
C LYS A 290 13.03 26.69 -12.46
N ALA A 291 13.79 25.72 -11.96
CA ALA A 291 15.24 25.65 -12.19
C ALA A 291 15.58 25.49 -13.67
N MET A 292 14.80 24.72 -14.43
CA MET A 292 15.03 24.55 -15.88
C MET A 292 14.67 25.82 -16.67
N LEU A 293 13.54 26.44 -16.33
CA LEU A 293 13.04 27.60 -17.07
C LEU A 293 13.82 28.88 -16.78
N ARG A 294 14.59 28.96 -15.68
CA ARG A 294 15.49 30.10 -15.40
C ARG A 294 16.50 30.39 -16.52
N ASN A 295 16.87 29.36 -17.29
CA ASN A 295 17.84 29.48 -18.38
C ASN A 295 17.16 29.74 -19.74
N CYS A 296 15.84 29.95 -19.75
CA CYS A 296 15.08 30.25 -20.94
C CYS A 296 15.24 31.74 -21.28
N VAL A 297 15.69 32.06 -22.48
CA VAL A 297 15.99 33.44 -22.94
C VAL A 297 14.91 33.93 -23.93
N THR A 298 13.65 33.56 -23.70
CA THR A 298 12.53 33.96 -24.58
C THR A 298 11.91 35.25 -24.12
#